data_AF-A0A7G9P188-F1
#
_entry.id   AF-A0A7G9P188-F1
#
_cell.length_a   1.000
_cell.length_b   1.000
_cell.length_c   1.000
_cell.angle_alpha   90.00
_cell.angle_beta   90.00
_cell.angle_gamma   90.00
#
_symmetry.space_group_name_H-M   'P 1'
#
loop_
_entity.id
_entity.type
_entity.pdbx_description
1 polymer ?
#
loop_
_entity_poly.entity_id
_entity_poly.type
_entity_poly.pdbx_seq_one_letter_code
_entity_poly.pdbx_strand_id
1 'polypeptide(L)'
;MSVPLASSSVLILPHTPAERARSRRVMLLMAVLVVLGIGDLALTITHAFSIGMNEVNPVGSYLIRNNSVLGLTLFKLGSIGITVGLLLKVRHQRFAEAASWMLAAVMVTLTFHWYQYNLDLAHELASNNYAQVSQVMRVVVADVPTP
;
A
#
# COMPACT_ATOMS: atom_id res chain seq x y z
N MET A 1 23.53 61.48 -14.81
CA MET A 1 23.95 60.42 -13.86
C MET A 1 22.98 59.25 -14.02
N SER A 2 23.35 58.26 -14.83
CA SER A 2 22.56 57.05 -15.08
C SER A 2 23.11 55.91 -14.24
N VAL A 3 22.30 55.38 -13.33
CA VAL A 3 22.64 54.22 -12.50
C VAL A 3 22.55 52.96 -13.40
N PRO A 4 23.60 52.14 -13.54
CA PRO A 4 23.52 50.92 -14.32
C PRO A 4 22.74 49.87 -13.54
N LEU A 5 21.68 49.35 -14.16
CA LEU A 5 20.88 48.23 -13.65
C LEU A 5 21.75 46.97 -13.70
N ALA A 6 22.17 46.47 -12.53
CA ALA A 6 22.86 45.20 -12.40
C ALA A 6 21.97 44.09 -12.95
N SER A 7 22.43 43.47 -14.05
CA SER A 7 21.81 42.29 -14.63
C SER A 7 21.93 41.12 -13.66
N SER A 8 20.83 40.82 -12.96
CA SER A 8 20.67 39.67 -12.07
C SER A 8 20.77 38.37 -12.87
N SER A 9 21.99 37.98 -13.20
CA SER A 9 22.30 36.68 -13.77
C SER A 9 22.04 35.64 -12.68
N VAL A 10 20.89 34.96 -12.77
CA VAL A 10 20.55 33.83 -11.91
C VAL A 10 21.64 32.77 -12.12
N LEU A 11 22.58 32.69 -11.17
CA LEU A 11 23.63 31.70 -11.16
C LEU A 11 22.98 30.32 -10.93
N ILE A 12 22.70 29.60 -12.02
CA ILE A 12 22.28 28.20 -11.95
C ILE A 12 23.52 27.40 -11.52
N LEU A 13 23.67 27.17 -10.22
CA LEU A 13 24.73 26.31 -9.71
C LEU A 13 24.50 24.89 -10.22
N PRO A 14 25.48 24.26 -10.86
CA PRO A 14 25.36 22.89 -11.33
C PRO A 14 25.13 21.94 -10.13
N HIS A 15 24.16 21.04 -10.25
CA HIS A 15 23.90 20.04 -9.22
C HIS A 15 25.16 19.24 -8.90
N THR A 16 25.44 19.07 -7.60
CA THR A 16 26.58 18.27 -7.16
C THR A 16 26.33 16.78 -7.45
N PRO A 17 27.37 15.95 -7.63
CA PRO A 17 27.20 14.50 -7.78
C PRO A 17 26.39 13.87 -6.63
N ALA A 18 26.54 14.40 -5.41
CA ALA A 18 25.80 13.96 -4.23
C ALA A 18 24.29 14.21 -4.33
N GLU A 19 23.88 15.36 -4.90
CA GLU A 19 22.47 15.68 -5.14
C GLU A 19 21.84 14.74 -6.18
N ARG A 20 22.58 14.43 -7.26
CA ARG A 20 22.13 13.48 -8.28
C ARG A 20 21.93 12.08 -7.70
N ALA A 21 22.85 11.61 -6.86
CA ALA A 21 22.74 10.32 -6.20
C ALA A 21 21.52 10.25 -5.25
N ARG A 22 21.28 11.31 -4.47
CA ARG A 22 20.08 11.42 -3.61
C ARG A 22 18.79 11.35 -4.43
N SER A 23 18.70 12.17 -5.48
CA SER A 23 17.53 12.22 -6.34
C SER A 23 17.23 10.85 -6.94
N ARG A 24 18.26 10.10 -7.37
CA ARG A 24 18.12 8.72 -7.83
C ARG A 24 17.61 7.77 -6.74
N ARG A 25 18.10 7.87 -5.50
CA ARG A 25 17.59 7.05 -4.37
C ARG A 25 16.12 7.32 -4.09
N VAL A 26 15.73 8.60 -4.06
CA VAL A 26 14.35 9.03 -3.87
C VAL A 26 13.45 8.48 -4.98
N MET A 27 13.90 8.54 -6.24
CA MET A 27 13.17 7.97 -7.38
C MET A 27 12.98 6.45 -7.28
N LEU A 28 13.99 5.72 -6.83
CA LEU A 28 13.88 4.28 -6.59
C LEU A 28 12.88 3.96 -5.47
N LEU A 29 12.94 4.72 -4.36
CA LEU A 29 11.99 4.57 -3.26
C LEU A 29 10.55 4.90 -3.70
N MET A 30 10.36 5.92 -4.52
CA MET A 30 9.04 6.20 -5.12
C MET A 30 8.52 5.04 -5.96
N ALA A 31 9.39 4.42 -6.78
CA ALA A 31 8.99 3.25 -7.58
C ALA A 31 8.53 2.10 -6.68
N VAL A 32 9.27 1.84 -5.58
CA VAL A 32 8.86 0.86 -4.56
C VAL A 32 7.52 1.23 -3.94
N LEU A 33 7.29 2.50 -3.57
CA LEU A 33 6.01 2.95 -3.03
C LEU A 33 4.84 2.72 -3.98
N VAL A 34 5.04 2.98 -5.29
CA VAL A 34 4.00 2.73 -6.29
C VAL A 34 3.69 1.24 -6.40
N VAL A 35 4.71 0.39 -6.49
CA VAL A 35 4.53 -1.07 -6.59
C VAL A 35 3.82 -1.61 -5.35
N LEU A 36 4.29 -1.26 -4.15
CA LEU A 36 3.68 -1.70 -2.90
C LEU A 36 2.26 -1.13 -2.73
N GLY A 37 2.01 0.11 -3.19
CA GLY A 37 0.69 0.74 -3.12
C GLY A 37 -0.34 0.08 -4.04
N ILE A 38 0.09 -0.35 -5.22
CA ILE A 38 -0.76 -1.15 -6.13
C ILE A 38 -1.04 -2.52 -5.52
N GLY A 39 -0.02 -3.17 -4.92
CA GLY A 39 -0.19 -4.44 -4.21
C GLY A 39 -1.19 -4.34 -3.05
N ASP A 40 -1.06 -3.30 -2.22
CA ASP A 40 -2.01 -3.01 -1.13
C ASP A 40 -3.44 -2.84 -1.66
N LEU A 41 -3.62 -2.07 -2.74
CA LEU A 41 -4.93 -1.89 -3.36
C LEU A 41 -5.52 -3.22 -3.86
N ALA A 42 -4.72 -4.05 -4.54
CA ALA A 42 -5.18 -5.34 -5.02
C ALA A 42 -5.67 -6.23 -3.87
N LEU A 43 -4.87 -6.34 -2.81
CA LEU A 43 -5.23 -7.12 -1.61
C LEU A 43 -6.48 -6.56 -0.92
N THR A 44 -6.58 -5.24 -0.81
CA THR A 44 -7.75 -4.57 -0.24
C THR A 44 -9.02 -4.91 -1.01
N ILE A 45 -9.00 -4.79 -2.34
CA ILE A 45 -10.17 -5.10 -3.16
C ILE A 45 -10.55 -6.56 -3.02
N THR A 46 -9.60 -7.48 -3.14
CA THR A 46 -9.86 -8.91 -3.02
C THR A 46 -10.51 -9.25 -1.68
N HIS A 47 -9.95 -8.77 -0.56
CA HIS A 47 -10.46 -9.11 0.76
C HIS A 47 -11.75 -8.37 1.11
N ALA A 48 -11.86 -7.09 0.78
CA ALA A 48 -13.05 -6.29 1.08
C ALA A 48 -14.30 -6.82 0.38
N PHE A 49 -14.17 -7.30 -0.86
CA PHE A 49 -15.33 -7.67 -1.68
C PHE A 49 -15.54 -9.18 -1.85
N SER A 50 -14.58 -10.03 -1.48
CA SER A 50 -14.74 -11.50 -1.60
C SER A 50 -14.99 -12.18 -0.26
N ILE A 51 -14.31 -11.73 0.80
CA ILE A 51 -14.27 -12.43 2.09
C ILE A 51 -14.95 -11.59 3.19
N GLY A 52 -15.04 -10.28 2.96
CA GLY A 52 -15.51 -9.32 3.96
C GLY A 52 -14.34 -8.94 4.87
N MET A 53 -13.81 -7.74 4.68
CA MET A 53 -12.71 -7.21 5.49
C MET A 53 -13.17 -5.97 6.26
N ASN A 54 -12.73 -5.84 7.50
CA ASN A 54 -12.88 -4.61 8.25
C ASN A 54 -11.70 -3.67 7.96
N GLU A 55 -11.92 -2.70 7.05
CA GLU A 55 -10.93 -1.68 6.71
C GLU A 55 -10.82 -0.63 7.83
N VAL A 56 -9.59 -0.39 8.32
CA VAL A 56 -9.31 0.57 9.41
C VAL A 56 -9.39 2.01 8.92
N ASN A 57 -9.10 2.25 7.64
CA ASN A 57 -9.24 3.57 7.04
C ASN A 57 -10.73 3.97 6.98
N PRO A 58 -11.18 5.04 7.66
CA PRO A 58 -12.60 5.41 7.70
C PRO A 58 -13.17 5.72 6.32
N VAL A 59 -12.37 6.34 5.43
CA VAL A 59 -12.79 6.62 4.05
C VAL A 59 -12.89 5.33 3.25
N GLY A 60 -11.92 4.42 3.41
CA GLY A 60 -11.95 3.10 2.78
C GLY A 60 -13.17 2.28 3.24
N SER A 61 -13.42 2.25 4.56
CA SER A 61 -14.57 1.59 5.16
C SER A 61 -15.89 2.14 4.62
N TYR A 62 -16.02 3.46 4.49
CA TYR A 62 -17.20 4.08 3.87
C TYR A 62 -17.40 3.63 2.42
N LEU A 63 -16.33 3.58 1.62
CA LEU A 63 -16.40 3.18 0.21
C LEU A 63 -16.75 1.69 0.06
N ILE A 64 -16.20 0.83 0.91
CA ILE A 64 -16.51 -0.60 0.96
C ILE A 64 -17.98 -0.82 1.36
N ARG A 65 -18.47 -0.11 2.38
CA ARG A 65 -19.89 -0.18 2.81
C ARG A 65 -20.86 0.22 1.70
N ASN A 66 -20.47 1.16 0.84
CA ASN A 66 -21.24 1.59 -0.32
C ASN A 66 -21.01 0.70 -1.56
N ASN A 67 -20.33 -0.43 -1.42
CA ASN A 67 -19.96 -1.34 -2.49
C ASN A 67 -19.23 -0.69 -3.68
N SER A 68 -18.47 0.39 -3.43
CA SER A 68 -17.85 1.18 -4.48
C SER A 68 -16.38 0.79 -4.72
N VAL A 69 -16.17 -0.23 -5.55
CA VAL A 69 -14.81 -0.66 -5.98
C VAL A 69 -14.07 0.48 -6.69
N LEU A 70 -14.77 1.20 -7.57
CA LEU A 70 -14.19 2.32 -8.33
C LEU A 70 -13.84 3.49 -7.40
N GLY A 71 -14.71 3.84 -6.45
CA GLY A 71 -14.43 4.88 -5.48
C GLY A 71 -13.21 4.57 -4.61
N LEU A 72 -13.11 3.33 -4.13
CA LEU A 72 -11.96 2.85 -3.35
C LEU A 72 -10.66 2.91 -4.16
N THR A 73 -10.72 2.46 -5.42
CA THR A 73 -9.60 2.48 -6.38
C THR A 73 -9.11 3.91 -6.60
N LEU A 74 -10.01 4.84 -6.93
CA LEU A 74 -9.66 6.24 -7.16
C LEU A 74 -9.07 6.89 -5.91
N PHE A 75 -9.62 6.59 -4.73
CA PHE A 75 -9.11 7.14 -3.48
C PHE A 75 -7.67 6.66 -3.18
N LYS A 76 -7.39 5.35 -3.29
CA LYS A 76 -6.05 4.81 -3.04
C LYS A 76 -5.06 5.25 -4.12
N LEU A 77 -5.42 5.17 -5.41
CA LEU A 77 -4.57 5.66 -6.50
C LEU A 77 -4.33 7.17 -6.42
N GLY A 78 -5.34 7.96 -6.06
CA GLY A 78 -5.22 9.39 -5.82
C GLY A 78 -4.24 9.70 -4.69
N SER A 79 -4.29 8.94 -3.59
CA SER A 79 -3.36 9.08 -2.46
C SER A 79 -1.91 8.75 -2.86
N ILE A 80 -1.71 7.68 -3.64
CA ILE A 80 -0.39 7.34 -4.21
C ILE A 80 0.08 8.47 -5.14
N GLY A 81 -0.78 8.93 -6.05
CA GLY A 81 -0.47 9.98 -7.01
C GLY A 81 -0.09 11.31 -6.35
N ILE A 82 -0.84 11.74 -5.33
CA ILE A 82 -0.52 12.94 -4.54
C ILE A 82 0.82 12.77 -3.82
N THR A 83 1.04 11.63 -3.16
CA THR A 83 2.28 11.36 -2.41
C THR A 83 3.50 11.36 -3.33
N VAL A 84 3.43 10.65 -4.45
CA VAL A 84 4.51 10.59 -5.45
C VAL A 84 4.71 11.95 -6.10
N GLY A 85 3.64 12.67 -6.46
CA GLY A 85 3.72 14.01 -7.04
C GLY A 85 4.40 15.02 -6.11
N LEU A 86 4.06 15.00 -4.82
CA LEU A 86 4.70 15.84 -3.80
C LEU A 86 6.18 15.49 -3.67
N LEU A 87 6.53 14.21 -3.51
CA LEU A 87 7.92 13.79 -3.40
C LEU A 87 8.71 14.12 -4.67
N LEU A 88 8.11 14.02 -5.87
CA LEU A 88 8.76 14.36 -7.13
C LEU A 88 9.12 15.84 -7.18
N LYS A 89 8.23 16.71 -6.67
CA LYS A 89 8.47 18.15 -6.58
C LYS A 89 9.60 18.49 -5.60
N VAL A 90 9.72 17.77 -4.48
CA VAL A 90 10.72 18.05 -3.44
C VAL A 90 11.97 17.15 -3.50
N ARG A 91 12.12 16.30 -4.52
CA ARG A 91 13.16 15.24 -4.61
C ARG A 91 14.61 15.70 -4.42
N HIS A 92 14.89 16.98 -4.64
CA HIS A 92 16.22 17.56 -4.48
C HIS A 92 16.52 17.98 -3.03
N GLN A 93 15.51 18.03 -2.16
CA GLN A 93 15.64 18.40 -0.76
C GLN A 93 16.07 17.20 0.10
N ARG A 94 16.85 17.45 1.16
CA ARG A 94 17.30 16.41 2.11
C ARG A 94 16.12 15.72 2.81
N PHE A 95 15.08 16.47 3.12
CA PHE A 95 13.87 15.95 3.77
C PHE A 95 13.11 14.94 2.89
N ALA A 96 13.22 15.01 1.56
CA ALA A 96 12.56 14.07 0.66
C ALA A 96 13.15 12.65 0.76
N GLU A 97 14.46 12.54 1.01
CA GLU A 97 15.12 11.25 1.24
C GLU A 97 14.60 10.61 2.54
N ALA A 98 14.56 11.37 3.63
CA ALA A 98 14.02 10.87 4.90
C ALA A 98 12.53 10.48 4.79
N ALA A 99 11.70 11.32 4.15
CA ALA A 99 10.28 11.05 3.97
C ALA A 99 10.02 9.80 3.10
N SER A 100 10.77 9.63 2.01
CA SER A 100 10.63 8.45 1.14
C SER A 100 11.06 7.16 1.83
N TRP A 101 12.11 7.20 2.66
CA TRP A 101 12.49 6.06 3.50
C TRP A 101 11.42 5.70 4.53
N MET A 102 10.86 6.72 5.21
CA MET A 102 9.80 6.51 6.20
C MET A 102 8.56 5.89 5.55
N LEU A 103 8.12 6.43 4.40
CA LEU A 103 7.00 5.88 3.65
C LEU A 103 7.28 4.45 3.19
N ALA A 104 8.50 4.16 2.72
CA ALA A 104 8.86 2.81 2.30
C ALA A 104 8.78 1.83 3.48
N ALA A 105 9.25 2.22 4.66
CA ALA A 105 9.16 1.42 5.87
C ALA A 105 7.69 1.14 6.27
N VAL A 106 6.81 2.13 6.16
CA VAL A 106 5.36 1.94 6.40
C VAL A 106 4.77 0.95 5.41
N MET A 107 5.07 1.08 4.11
CA MET A 107 4.56 0.17 3.09
C MET A 107 5.06 -1.27 3.26
N VAL A 108 6.33 -1.44 3.66
CA VAL A 108 6.88 -2.76 3.99
C VAL A 108 6.17 -3.35 5.22
N THR A 109 5.94 -2.54 6.26
CA THR A 109 5.21 -2.98 7.46
C THR A 109 3.79 -3.43 7.12
N LEU A 110 3.08 -2.67 6.28
CA LEU A 110 1.76 -3.04 5.76
C LEU A 110 1.81 -4.34 4.96
N THR A 111 2.85 -4.56 4.16
CA THR A 111 3.03 -5.80 3.40
C THR A 111 3.19 -7.01 4.33
N PHE A 112 3.96 -6.86 5.43
CA PHE A 112 4.06 -7.91 6.44
C PHE A 112 2.74 -8.16 7.16
N HIS A 113 1.98 -7.10 7.45
CA HIS A 113 0.65 -7.23 8.04
C HIS A 113 -0.30 -8.02 7.14
N TRP A 114 -0.28 -7.73 5.84
CA TRP A 114 -1.02 -8.49 4.84
C TRP A 114 -0.60 -9.96 4.78
N TYR A 115 0.70 -10.24 4.84
CA TYR A 115 1.21 -11.61 4.85
C TYR A 115 0.68 -12.40 6.06
N GLN A 116 0.74 -11.81 7.26
CA GLN A 116 0.22 -12.43 8.48
C GLN A 116 -1.30 -12.65 8.38
N TYR A 117 -2.05 -11.64 7.94
CA TYR A 117 -3.50 -11.75 7.76
C TYR A 117 -3.89 -12.90 6.83
N ASN A 118 -3.18 -13.06 5.70
CA ASN A 118 -3.45 -14.15 4.75
C ASN A 118 -3.10 -15.53 5.34
N LEU A 119 -2.05 -15.62 6.15
CA LEU A 119 -1.67 -16.85 6.84
C LEU A 119 -2.73 -17.27 7.87
N ASP A 120 -3.19 -16.32 8.68
CA ASP A 120 -4.22 -16.55 9.71
C ASP A 120 -5.53 -17.00 9.06
N LEU A 121 -5.94 -16.32 7.98
CA LEU A 121 -7.12 -16.68 7.20
C LEU A 121 -7.00 -18.09 6.59
N ALA A 122 -5.83 -18.46 6.05
CA ALA A 122 -5.61 -19.79 5.50
C ALA A 122 -5.72 -20.88 6.57
N HIS A 123 -5.19 -20.64 7.78
CA HIS A 123 -5.34 -21.55 8.91
C HIS A 123 -6.80 -21.70 9.35
N GLU A 124 -7.55 -20.58 9.43
CA GLU A 124 -8.96 -20.61 9.79
C GLU A 124 -9.79 -21.42 8.77
N LEU A 125 -9.61 -21.16 7.48
CA LEU A 125 -10.28 -21.90 6.41
C LEU A 125 -9.96 -23.41 6.45
N ALA A 126 -8.69 -23.77 6.68
CA ALA A 126 -8.30 -25.16 6.85
C ALA A 126 -8.99 -25.80 8.06
N SER A 127 -8.98 -25.12 9.21
CA SER A 127 -9.60 -25.62 10.45
C SER A 127 -11.11 -25.83 10.32
N ASN A 128 -11.81 -24.88 9.68
CA ASN A 128 -13.26 -24.95 9.43
C ASN A 128 -13.60 -26.12 8.49
N ASN A 129 -12.79 -26.35 7.46
CA ASN A 129 -12.97 -27.50 6.56
C ASN A 129 -12.82 -28.83 7.30
N TYR A 130 -11.80 -28.97 8.16
CA TYR A 130 -11.62 -30.19 8.96
C TYR A 130 -12.78 -30.40 9.95
N ALA A 131 -13.26 -29.33 10.59
CA ALA A 131 -14.39 -29.39 11.51
C ALA A 131 -15.66 -29.88 10.80
N GLN A 132 -15.99 -29.35 9.62
CA GLN A 132 -17.14 -29.79 8.83
C GLN A 132 -17.03 -31.26 8.42
N VAL A 133 -15.88 -31.68 7.89
CA VAL A 133 -15.66 -33.09 7.50
C VAL A 133 -15.80 -34.02 8.69
N SER A 134 -15.25 -33.65 9.85
CA SER A 134 -15.38 -34.45 11.08
C SER A 134 -16.83 -34.57 11.55
N GLN A 135 -17.63 -33.51 11.41
CA GLN A 135 -19.05 -33.53 11.76
C GLN A 135 -19.84 -34.44 10.82
N VAL A 136 -19.58 -34.37 9.51
CA VAL A 136 -20.21 -35.25 8.51
C VAL A 136 -19.86 -36.71 8.78
N MET A 137 -18.58 -37.03 9.02
CA MET A 137 -18.17 -38.39 9.36
C MET A 137 -18.86 -38.91 10.63
N ARG A 138 -19.01 -38.08 11.66
CA ARG A 138 -19.72 -38.49 12.90
C ARG A 138 -21.18 -38.85 12.63
N VAL A 139 -21.88 -38.10 11.78
CA VAL A 139 -23.26 -38.40 11.39
C VAL A 139 -23.32 -39.69 10.58
N VAL A 140 -22.48 -39.84 9.56
CA VAL A 140 -22.45 -41.04 8.71
C VAL A 140 -22.11 -42.31 9.49
N VAL A 141 -21.15 -42.24 10.42
CA VAL A 141 -20.76 -43.39 11.25
C VAL A 141 -21.87 -43.74 12.26
N ALA A 142 -22.62 -42.76 12.77
CA ALA A 142 -23.74 -43.02 13.68
C ALA A 142 -24.91 -43.77 13.00
N ASP A 143 -25.06 -43.65 11.68
CA ASP A 143 -26.10 -44.33 10.90
C ASP A 143 -25.68 -45.74 10.40
N VAL A 144 -24.47 -46.21 10.71
CA VAL A 144 -24.03 -47.57 10.33
C VAL A 144 -24.69 -48.60 11.27
N PRO A 145 -25.51 -49.55 10.76
CA PRO A 145 -26.11 -50.58 11.60
C PRO A 145 -25.02 -51.46 12.20
N THR A 146 -25.01 -51.61 13.52
CA THR A 146 -24.16 -52.60 14.18
C THR A 146 -24.63 -54.02 13.80
N PRO A 147 -23.70 -54.95 13.49
CA PRO A 147 -24.05 -56.33 13.11
C PRO A 147 -24.76 -57.10 14.21
#